data_AF-A0AAV1UIT0-F1
#
_entry.id   AF-A0AAV1UIT0-F1
#
_cell.length_a   1.000
_cell.length_b   1.000
_cell.length_c   1.000
_cell.angle_alpha   90.00
_cell.angle_beta   90.00
_cell.angle_gamma   90.00
#
_symmetry.space_group_name_H-M   'P 1'
#
loop_
_entity.id
_entity.type
_entity.pdbx_description
1 polymer ?
#
loop_
_entity_poly.entity_id
_entity_poly.type
_entity_poly.pdbx_seq_one_letter_code
_entity_poly.pdbx_strand_id
1 'polypeptide(L)'
;MMGEGDDELEHINELKTLAEQLDAVGALVSEDDLVITLLSSLSESYQFLITALESRSDSLTWDLVTSRLMHEDLKRKEQGGGV
;
A
#
# COMPACT_ATOMS: atom_id res chain seq x y z
N MET A 1 -6.22 -8.56 -4.11
CA MET A 1 -4.97 -8.16 -4.81
C MET A 1 -5.36 -7.13 -5.82
N MET A 2 -4.61 -6.04 -5.87
CA MET A 2 -4.84 -4.88 -6.73
C MET A 2 -4.45 -5.22 -8.17
N GLY A 3 -5.32 -4.84 -9.10
CA GLY A 3 -5.07 -4.92 -10.55
C GLY A 3 -4.20 -3.76 -11.03
N GLU A 4 -3.64 -3.91 -12.23
CA GLU A 4 -2.96 -2.80 -12.90
C GLU A 4 -3.97 -1.70 -13.27
N GLY A 5 -3.73 -0.48 -12.80
CA GLY A 5 -4.58 0.69 -13.08
C GLY A 5 -5.74 0.90 -12.10
N ASP A 6 -5.87 0.08 -11.06
CA ASP A 6 -6.78 0.33 -9.94
C ASP A 6 -6.35 1.60 -9.17
N ASP A 7 -7.26 2.22 -8.42
CA ASP A 7 -6.94 3.41 -7.63
C ASP A 7 -6.27 3.05 -6.29
N GLU A 8 -5.03 3.48 -6.11
CA GLU A 8 -4.20 3.18 -4.95
C GLU A 8 -4.78 3.76 -3.66
N LEU A 9 -5.40 4.94 -3.74
CA LEU A 9 -5.99 5.59 -2.57
C LEU A 9 -7.26 4.87 -2.13
N GLU A 10 -8.09 4.46 -3.08
CA GLU A 10 -9.27 3.63 -2.82
C GLU A 10 -8.85 2.32 -2.12
N HIS A 11 -7.86 1.61 -2.67
CA HIS A 11 -7.37 0.35 -2.09
C HIS A 11 -6.79 0.51 -0.67
N ILE A 12 -6.03 1.58 -0.41
CA ILE A 12 -5.53 1.91 0.94
C ILE A 12 -6.70 2.12 1.92
N ASN A 13 -7.73 2.86 1.49
CA ASN A 13 -8.90 3.15 2.32
C ASN A 13 -9.74 1.90 2.58
N GLU A 14 -9.88 1.00 1.61
CA GLU A 14 -10.56 -0.29 1.77
C GLU A 14 -9.86 -1.15 2.83
N LEU A 15 -8.53 -1.26 2.77
CA LEU A 15 -7.74 -2.01 3.76
C LEU A 15 -7.88 -1.44 5.17
N LYS A 16 -7.84 -0.11 5.30
CA LYS A 16 -8.01 0.55 6.59
C LYS A 16 -9.42 0.34 7.15
N THR A 17 -10.43 0.48 6.30
CA THR A 17 -11.83 0.23 6.68
C THR A 17 -12.03 -1.22 7.12
N LEU A 18 -11.41 -2.18 6.43
CA LEU A 18 -11.46 -3.59 6.83
C LEU A 18 -10.81 -3.83 8.19
N ALA A 19 -9.64 -3.22 8.45
CA ALA A 19 -8.98 -3.31 9.75
C ALA A 19 -9.86 -2.74 10.88
N GLU A 20 -10.51 -1.60 10.66
CA GLU A 20 -11.45 -0.99 11.61
C GLU A 20 -12.69 -1.87 11.86
N GLN A 21 -13.21 -2.54 10.82
CA GLN A 21 -14.33 -3.48 10.96
C GLN A 21 -13.94 -4.73 11.76
N LEU A 22 -12.71 -5.24 11.57
CA LEU A 22 -12.18 -6.38 12.32
C LEU A 22 -11.95 -6.01 13.79
N ASP A 23 -11.41 -4.82 14.06
CA ASP A 23 -11.26 -4.30 15.42
C ASP A 23 -12.61 -4.19 16.15
N ALA A 24 -13.66 -3.73 15.45
CA ALA A 24 -15.00 -3.60 16.02
C ALA A 24 -15.62 -4.94 16.50
N VAL A 25 -15.14 -6.08 15.98
CA VAL A 25 -15.56 -7.43 16.42
C VAL A 25 -14.53 -8.11 17.33
N GLY A 26 -13.52 -7.36 17.80
CA GLY A 26 -12.46 -7.85 18.69
C GLY A 26 -11.33 -8.61 17.98
N ALA A 27 -11.27 -8.54 16.64
CA ALA A 27 -10.20 -9.12 15.85
C ALA A 27 -9.17 -8.05 15.48
N LEU A 28 -8.35 -7.66 16.46
CA LEU A 28 -7.30 -6.65 16.26
C LEU A 28 -6.33 -7.06 15.13
N VAL A 29 -6.11 -6.13 14.19
CA VAL A 29 -5.08 -6.24 13.15
C VAL A 29 -3.89 -5.40 13.58
N SER A 30 -2.70 -5.98 13.66
CA SER A 30 -1.50 -5.22 13.98
C SER A 30 -1.09 -4.31 12.81
N GLU A 31 -0.36 -3.23 13.09
CA GLU A 31 0.16 -2.37 12.03
C GLU A 31 1.08 -3.16 11.07
N ASP A 32 1.93 -4.04 11.60
CA ASP A 32 2.81 -4.90 10.81
C ASP A 32 2.00 -5.80 9.86
N ASP A 33 0.93 -6.44 10.35
CA ASP A 33 0.05 -7.26 9.52
C ASP A 33 -0.62 -6.45 8.41
N LEU A 34 -1.04 -5.23 8.73
CA LEU A 34 -1.68 -4.32 7.78
C LEU A 34 -0.68 -3.86 6.71
N VAL A 35 0.56 -3.54 7.09
CA VAL A 35 1.65 -3.19 6.18
C VAL A 35 2.01 -4.36 5.26
N ILE A 36 2.16 -5.57 5.81
CA ILE A 36 2.44 -6.79 5.04
C ILE A 36 1.29 -7.05 4.05
N THR A 37 0.05 -6.91 4.52
CA THR A 37 -1.14 -7.07 3.68
C THR A 37 -1.16 -6.07 2.54
N LEU A 38 -0.86 -4.79 2.80
CA LEU A 38 -0.77 -3.77 1.77
C LEU A 38 0.32 -4.11 0.75
N LEU A 39 1.56 -4.37 1.18
CA LEU A 39 2.69 -4.67 0.27
C LEU A 39 2.42 -5.90 -0.59
N SER A 40 1.88 -6.97 -0.01
CA SER A 40 1.55 -8.20 -0.73
C SER A 40 0.36 -8.06 -1.69
N SER A 41 -0.44 -7.00 -1.54
CA SER A 41 -1.62 -6.76 -2.37
C SER A 41 -1.37 -5.90 -3.59
N LEU A 42 -0.23 -5.20 -3.67
CA LEU A 42 0.10 -4.30 -4.78
C LEU A 42 0.31 -5.06 -6.09
N SER A 43 0.08 -4.38 -7.21
CA SER A 43 0.34 -4.93 -8.54
C SER A 43 1.84 -5.05 -8.83
N GLU A 44 2.20 -5.91 -9.80
CA GLU A 44 3.59 -6.21 -10.17
C GLU A 44 4.37 -4.95 -10.56
N SER A 45 3.68 -3.95 -11.11
CA SER A 45 4.32 -2.72 -11.49
C SER A 45 4.88 -1.91 -10.30
N TYR A 46 4.46 -2.16 -9.06
CA TYR A 46 5.06 -1.57 -7.85
C TYR A 46 6.25 -2.38 -7.29
N GLN A 47 6.70 -3.44 -7.95
CA GLN A 47 7.77 -4.33 -7.45
C GLN A 47 9.06 -3.59 -7.07
N PHE A 48 9.46 -2.56 -7.83
CA PHE A 48 10.65 -1.77 -7.50
C PHE A 48 10.49 -1.00 -6.19
N LEU A 49 9.30 -0.44 -5.94
CA LEU A 49 9.00 0.25 -4.69
C LEU A 49 9.02 -0.73 -3.52
N ILE A 50 8.39 -1.90 -3.66
CA ILE A 50 8.36 -2.96 -2.64
C ILE A 50 9.79 -3.36 -2.27
N THR A 51 10.61 -3.70 -3.27
CA THR A 51 12.02 -4.08 -3.07
C THR A 51 12.80 -2.99 -2.32
N ALA A 52 12.59 -1.72 -2.68
CA ALA A 52 13.25 -0.60 -2.02
C ALA A 52 12.82 -0.44 -0.56
N LEU A 53 11.52 -0.64 -0.26
CA LEU A 53 10.99 -0.58 1.11
C LEU A 53 11.53 -1.74 1.96
N GLU A 54 11.54 -2.96 1.43
CA GLU A 54 12.06 -4.15 2.11
C GLU A 54 13.56 -4.09 2.38
N SER A 55 14.33 -3.36 1.56
CA SER A 55 15.77 -3.20 1.74
C SER A 55 16.18 -2.26 2.89
N ARG A 56 15.23 -1.58 3.51
CA ARG A 56 15.49 -0.60 4.58
C ARG A 56 15.87 -1.32 5.89
N SER A 57 16.76 -0.70 6.66
CA SER A 57 17.10 -1.16 8.01
C SER A 57 16.06 -0.79 9.07
N ASP A 58 15.20 0.18 8.76
CA ASP A 58 14.21 0.72 9.69
C ASP A 58 12.87 -0.01 9.53
N SER A 59 12.07 -0.03 10.60
CA SER A 59 10.71 -0.57 10.58
C SER A 59 9.83 0.16 9.56
N LEU A 60 9.03 -0.61 8.81
CA LEU A 60 8.04 -0.08 7.89
C LEU A 60 6.75 0.24 8.65
N THR A 61 6.45 1.52 8.83
CA THR A 61 5.18 1.97 9.41
C THR A 61 4.12 2.18 8.32
N TRP A 62 2.84 2.17 8.71
CA TRP A 62 1.74 2.40 7.77
C TRP A 62 1.88 3.75 7.04
N ASP A 63 2.17 4.81 7.78
CA ASP A 63 2.35 6.16 7.22
C ASP A 63 3.50 6.25 6.22
N LEU A 64 4.62 5.58 6.51
CA LEU A 64 5.78 5.57 5.60
C LEU A 64 5.42 4.86 4.29
N VAL A 65 4.80 3.69 4.37
CA VAL A 65 4.47 2.86 3.21
C VAL A 65 3.43 3.56 2.34
N THR A 66 2.34 4.04 2.93
CA THR A 66 1.29 4.75 2.19
C THR A 66 1.80 6.04 1.56
N SER A 67 2.62 6.83 2.25
CA SER A 67 3.22 8.04 1.69
C SER A 67 4.11 7.73 0.47
N ARG A 68 4.91 6.67 0.54
CA ARG A 68 5.78 6.26 -0.59
C ARG A 68 5.00 5.71 -1.76
N LEU A 69 3.94 4.94 -1.48
CA LEU A 69 3.04 4.41 -2.50
C LEU A 69 2.34 5.53 -3.26
N MET A 70 1.75 6.50 -2.55
CA MET A 70 1.07 7.64 -3.19
C MET A 70 2.02 8.51 -4.03
N HIS A 71 3.26 8.68 -3.59
CA HIS A 71 4.26 9.39 -4.37
C HIS A 71 4.66 8.65 -5.66
N GLU A 72 4.80 7.32 -5.58
CA GLU A 72 5.10 6.49 -6.75
C GLU A 72 3.93 6.49 -7.73
N ASP A 73 2.70 6.35 -7.24
CA ASP A 73 1.49 6.43 -8.04
C ASP A 73 1.38 7.76 -8.80
N LEU A 74 1.53 8.89 -8.09
CA LEU A 74 1.51 10.21 -8.73
C LEU A 74 2.55 10.32 -9.84
N LYS A 75 3.79 9.89 -9.55
CA LYS A 75 4.89 9.89 -10.53
C LYS A 75 4.55 9.05 -11.77
N ARG A 76 3.86 7.93 -11.59
CA ARG A 76 3.44 7.04 -12.69
C ARG A 76 2.29 7.65 -13.50
N LYS A 77 1.32 8.28 -12.85
CA LYS A 77 0.23 9.01 -13.50
C LYS A 77 0.76 10.17 -14.36
N GLU A 78 1.79 10.88 -13.87
CA GLU A 78 2.48 11.93 -14.63
C GLU A 78 3.25 11.38 -15.84
N GLN A 79 3.87 10.21 -15.73
CA GLN A 79 4.63 9.58 -16.82
C GLN A 79 3.74 8.87 -17.85
N GLY A 80 2.57 8.37 -17.44
CA GLY A 80 1.57 7.75 -18.32
C GLY A 80 0.72 8.74 -19.13
N GLY A 81 0.75 10.03 -18.78
CA GLY A 81 0.04 11.11 -19.50
C GLY A 81 0.77 11.66 -20.73
N GLY A 82 1.91 11.09 -21.10
CA GLY A 82 2.71 11.47 -22.27
C GLY A 82 2.53 10.54 -23.46
N VAL A 83 1.32 10.51 -24.05
CA VAL A 83 1.08 9.99 -25.42
C VAL A 83 0.18 10.92 -26.21
#